data_AF-A0A419FBT0-F1
#
_entry.id   AF-A0A419FBT0-F1
#
_cell.length_a   1.000
_cell.length_b   1.000
_cell.length_c   1.000
_cell.angle_alpha   90.00
_cell.angle_beta   90.00
_cell.angle_gamma   90.00
#
_symmetry.space_group_name_H-M   'P 1'
#
loop_
_entity.id
_entity.type
_entity.pdbx_description
1 polymer ?
#
loop_
_entity_poly.entity_id
_entity_poly.type
_entity_poly.pdbx_seq_one_letter_code
_entity_poly.pdbx_strand_id
1 'polypeptide(L)'
;MKKPILWLVSLLLTAAVVLLGSQLTARSQLTPAQTSPAMPLLTGGALLVTYGGCHDCHSPKVMVQGIPLPDSSQMLSGYHGTRADLPQIPKDVFGPQKWAGMTNDHFTAWAGPWGVTFSRNITPDRQTGIGAWTYEMFQTVMRTGKYPTGDRQLLPPMPWYNVATLPEDQLRALYDYLMSIPPVQNAVPNPLTPQQAGITPGR
;
A
#
# COMPACT_ATOMS: atom_id res chain seq x y z
N MET A 1 11.55 -88.02 -4.07
CA MET A 1 10.33 -87.38 -4.60
C MET A 1 9.98 -86.16 -3.76
N LYS A 2 9.87 -84.97 -4.39
CA LYS A 2 9.26 -83.72 -3.90
C LYS A 2 10.01 -82.98 -2.75
N LYS A 3 10.32 -81.68 -2.77
CA LYS A 3 10.17 -80.56 -3.73
C LYS A 3 11.18 -79.44 -3.32
N PRO A 4 11.87 -78.79 -4.28
CA PRO A 4 13.00 -77.87 -4.07
C PRO A 4 12.58 -76.39 -3.92
N ILE A 5 11.61 -76.11 -3.05
CA ILE A 5 10.89 -74.82 -3.08
C ILE A 5 11.39 -73.80 -2.04
N LEU A 6 12.14 -74.20 -1.01
CA LEU A 6 12.53 -73.27 0.06
C LEU A 6 13.75 -72.38 -0.22
N TRP A 7 14.62 -72.73 -1.17
CA TRP A 7 15.82 -71.92 -1.45
C TRP A 7 15.58 -70.76 -2.42
N LEU A 8 14.55 -70.83 -3.27
CA LEU A 8 14.23 -69.75 -4.22
C LEU A 8 13.55 -68.54 -3.56
N VAL A 9 12.82 -68.74 -2.46
CA VAL A 9 12.11 -67.65 -1.78
C VAL A 9 13.07 -66.75 -0.99
N SER A 10 14.15 -67.32 -0.42
CA SER A 10 15.12 -66.55 0.37
C SER A 10 16.07 -65.69 -0.49
N LEU A 11 16.38 -66.15 -1.72
CA LEU A 11 17.21 -65.41 -2.67
C LEU A 11 16.45 -64.26 -3.35
N LEU A 12 15.13 -64.38 -3.53
CA LEU A 12 14.30 -63.30 -4.08
C LEU A 12 14.05 -62.18 -3.07
N LEU A 13 13.97 -62.47 -1.78
CA LEU A 13 13.78 -61.43 -0.75
C LEU A 13 15.04 -60.60 -0.48
N THR A 14 16.24 -61.17 -0.60
CA THR A 14 17.49 -60.40 -0.45
C THR A 14 17.79 -59.54 -1.69
N ALA A 15 17.49 -60.02 -2.89
CA ALA A 15 17.63 -59.23 -4.11
C ALA A 15 16.69 -58.01 -4.14
N ALA A 16 15.45 -58.14 -3.62
CA ALA A 16 14.49 -57.03 -3.57
C ALA A 16 14.90 -55.90 -2.62
N VAL A 17 15.55 -56.21 -1.49
CA VAL A 17 16.00 -55.19 -0.51
C VAL A 17 17.22 -54.42 -1.02
N VAL A 18 18.14 -55.05 -1.75
CA VAL A 18 19.31 -54.36 -2.34
C VAL A 18 18.89 -53.44 -3.49
N LEU A 19 17.88 -53.81 -4.29
CA LEU A 19 17.37 -52.97 -5.38
C LEU A 19 16.58 -51.75 -4.88
N LEU A 20 15.87 -51.84 -3.74
CA LEU A 20 15.20 -50.67 -3.14
C LEU A 20 16.17 -49.69 -2.45
N GLY A 21 17.34 -50.13 -1.98
CA GLY A 21 18.32 -49.27 -1.32
C GLY A 21 19.12 -48.35 -2.25
N SER A 22 19.12 -48.62 -3.56
CA SER A 22 19.95 -47.90 -4.54
C SER A 22 19.31 -46.66 -5.15
N GLN A 23 18.03 -46.40 -4.90
CA GLN A 23 17.30 -45.27 -5.50
C GLN A 23 17.22 -44.03 -4.58
N LEU A 24 17.78 -44.09 -3.38
CA LEU A 24 17.72 -42.99 -2.39
C LEU A 24 18.91 -42.02 -2.43
N THR A 25 19.77 -42.10 -3.45
CA THR A 25 20.84 -41.12 -3.70
C THR A 25 20.59 -40.28 -4.95
N ALA A 26 19.34 -39.98 -5.26
CA ALA A 26 19.06 -38.74 -5.98
C ALA A 26 19.34 -37.58 -5.01
N ARG A 27 20.61 -37.18 -4.90
CA ARG A 27 20.97 -35.86 -4.38
C ARG A 27 20.12 -34.88 -5.16
N SER A 28 19.11 -34.30 -4.51
CA SER A 28 18.44 -33.12 -5.01
C SER A 28 19.54 -32.07 -5.14
N GLN A 29 20.09 -31.93 -6.35
CA GLN A 29 20.85 -30.76 -6.71
C GLN A 29 19.82 -29.64 -6.71
N LEU A 30 19.62 -29.04 -5.54
CA LEU A 30 18.98 -27.75 -5.44
C LEU A 30 19.81 -26.85 -6.35
N THR A 31 19.27 -26.52 -7.51
CA THR A 31 19.73 -25.39 -8.31
C THR A 31 19.98 -24.26 -7.33
N PRO A 32 21.17 -23.63 -7.29
CA PRO A 32 21.39 -22.49 -6.42
C PRO A 32 20.22 -21.55 -6.64
N ALA A 33 19.48 -21.25 -5.57
CA ALA A 33 18.40 -20.29 -5.64
C ALA A 33 18.96 -19.08 -6.36
N GLN A 34 18.37 -18.74 -7.52
CA GLN A 34 18.78 -17.55 -8.25
C GLN A 34 18.70 -16.42 -7.23
N THR A 35 19.84 -15.86 -6.84
CA THR A 35 19.88 -14.73 -5.93
C THR A 35 19.16 -13.62 -6.65
N SER A 36 17.90 -13.40 -6.30
CA SER A 36 17.19 -12.19 -6.66
C SER A 36 18.12 -11.02 -6.36
N PRO A 37 18.30 -10.06 -7.29
CA PRO A 37 19.15 -8.92 -7.03
C PRO A 37 18.73 -8.31 -5.69
N ALA A 38 19.71 -8.08 -4.81
CA ALA A 38 19.45 -7.50 -3.51
C ALA A 38 18.75 -6.15 -3.73
N MET A 39 17.53 -6.02 -3.24
CA MET A 39 16.80 -4.76 -3.29
C MET A 39 17.62 -3.70 -2.54
N PRO A 40 17.88 -2.53 -3.14
CA PRO A 40 18.64 -1.49 -2.46
C PRO A 40 17.91 -1.03 -1.19
N LEU A 41 18.67 -0.74 -0.14
CA LEU A 41 18.12 -0.23 1.12
C LEU A 41 17.51 1.16 0.89
N LEU A 42 16.28 1.34 1.35
CA LEU A 42 15.63 2.64 1.33
C LEU A 42 16.24 3.55 2.41
N THR A 43 16.50 4.80 2.06
CA THR A 43 17.02 5.82 2.97
C THR A 43 16.30 7.16 2.76
N GLY A 44 16.42 8.07 3.73
CA GLY A 44 15.89 9.43 3.64
C GLY A 44 14.41 9.48 3.26
N GLY A 45 14.05 10.35 2.32
CA GLY A 45 12.67 10.55 1.89
C GLY A 45 12.01 9.31 1.29
N ALA A 46 12.74 8.45 0.59
CA ALA A 46 12.20 7.21 0.02
C ALA A 46 11.74 6.25 1.12
N LEU A 47 12.51 6.15 2.21
CA LEU A 47 12.13 5.39 3.40
C LEU A 47 10.88 6.00 4.05
N LEU A 48 10.83 7.32 4.21
CA LEU A 48 9.70 8.02 4.82
C LEU A 48 8.41 7.86 4.02
N VAL A 49 8.46 7.96 2.69
CA VAL A 49 7.28 7.73 1.84
C VAL A 49 6.79 6.29 1.95
N THR A 50 7.72 5.33 1.94
CA THR A 50 7.39 3.90 1.94
C THR A 50 6.85 3.44 3.30
N TYR A 51 7.59 3.69 4.38
CA TYR A 51 7.23 3.21 5.71
C TYR A 51 6.39 4.20 6.52
N GLY A 52 6.35 5.48 6.12
CA GLY A 52 5.41 6.46 6.66
C GLY A 52 4.00 6.34 6.07
N GLY A 53 3.76 5.36 5.17
CA GLY A 53 2.43 5.03 4.68
C GLY A 53 1.87 6.00 3.63
N CYS A 54 2.71 6.83 2.99
CA CYS A 54 2.23 7.74 1.96
C CYS A 54 1.57 6.99 0.80
N HIS A 55 2.12 5.83 0.42
CA HIS A 55 1.55 4.97 -0.62
C HIS A 55 0.17 4.41 -0.28
N ASP A 56 -0.17 4.26 1.01
CA ASP A 56 -1.42 3.63 1.43
C ASP A 56 -2.62 4.42 0.95
N CYS A 57 -2.55 5.75 1.03
CA CYS A 57 -3.62 6.64 0.60
C CYS A 57 -3.33 7.32 -0.74
N HIS A 58 -2.08 7.67 -1.04
CA HIS A 58 -1.77 8.50 -2.21
C HIS A 58 -1.46 7.71 -3.48
N SER A 59 -1.35 6.38 -3.42
CA SER A 59 -1.16 5.56 -4.63
C SER A 59 -2.41 4.71 -4.85
N PRO A 60 -3.09 4.82 -6.00
CA PRO A 60 -4.15 3.87 -6.36
C PRO A 60 -3.66 2.43 -6.20
N LYS A 61 -4.57 1.52 -5.86
CA LYS A 61 -4.26 0.11 -5.71
C LYS A 61 -4.69 -0.69 -6.93
N VAL A 62 -3.89 -1.69 -7.27
CA VAL A 62 -4.28 -2.81 -8.16
C VAL A 62 -4.40 -4.07 -7.32
N MET A 63 -5.44 -4.87 -7.60
CA MET A 63 -5.67 -6.12 -6.89
C MET A 63 -4.85 -7.24 -7.53
N VAL A 64 -3.83 -7.71 -6.82
CA VAL A 64 -3.01 -8.85 -7.24
C VAL A 64 -3.29 -9.99 -6.28
N GLN A 65 -3.95 -11.05 -6.77
CA GLN A 65 -4.32 -12.21 -5.97
C GLN A 65 -5.13 -11.84 -4.70
N GLY A 66 -5.98 -10.81 -4.79
CA GLY A 66 -6.78 -10.33 -3.66
C GLY A 66 -6.03 -9.42 -2.68
N ILE A 67 -4.77 -9.10 -2.94
CA ILE A 67 -3.97 -8.16 -2.15
C ILE A 67 -3.95 -6.80 -2.86
N PRO A 68 -4.34 -5.70 -2.18
CA PRO A 68 -4.22 -4.36 -2.75
C PRO A 68 -2.75 -3.92 -2.73
N LEU A 69 -2.13 -3.82 -3.89
CA LEU A 69 -0.76 -3.33 -4.05
C LEU A 69 -0.76 -1.96 -4.74
N PRO A 70 0.15 -1.03 -4.41
CA PRO A 70 0.29 0.23 -5.13
C PRO A 70 0.46 0.01 -6.65
N ASP A 71 -0.30 0.75 -7.44
CA ASP A 71 -0.13 0.84 -8.89
C ASP A 71 1.16 1.60 -9.20
N SER A 72 2.17 0.89 -9.69
CA SER A 72 3.48 1.44 -10.02
C SER A 72 3.42 2.50 -11.13
N SER A 73 2.37 2.49 -11.97
CA SER A 73 2.17 3.50 -13.03
C SER A 73 1.56 4.81 -12.53
N GLN A 74 0.98 4.81 -11.33
CA GLN A 74 0.21 5.93 -10.77
C GLN A 74 0.65 6.26 -9.34
N MET A 75 1.89 5.96 -8.97
CA MET A 75 2.40 6.18 -7.62
C MET A 75 2.20 7.63 -7.17
N LEU A 76 1.66 7.79 -5.96
CA LEU A 76 1.51 9.07 -5.24
C LEU A 76 0.61 10.12 -5.94
N SER A 77 -0.12 9.71 -6.96
CA SER A 77 -0.97 10.58 -7.77
C SER A 77 -2.39 10.78 -7.24
N GLY A 78 -2.73 10.19 -6.09
CA GLY A 78 -3.99 10.40 -5.39
C GLY A 78 -5.18 9.63 -5.98
N TYR A 79 -6.37 10.20 -5.87
CA TYR A 79 -7.62 9.59 -6.33
C TYR A 79 -7.86 9.81 -7.84
N HIS A 80 -8.13 8.73 -8.58
CA HIS A 80 -8.46 8.75 -10.02
C HIS A 80 -9.91 8.39 -10.35
N GLY A 81 -10.70 8.05 -9.33
CA GLY A 81 -12.06 7.55 -9.53
C GLY A 81 -13.08 8.64 -9.87
N THR A 82 -14.29 8.19 -10.13
CA THR A 82 -15.49 9.02 -10.34
C THR A 82 -16.39 8.97 -9.13
N ARG A 83 -17.57 9.60 -9.17
CA ARG A 83 -18.57 9.46 -8.09
C ARG A 83 -19.09 8.03 -7.93
N ALA A 84 -18.90 7.16 -8.91
CA ALA A 84 -19.24 5.73 -8.78
C ALA A 84 -18.28 4.98 -7.85
N ASP A 85 -17.04 5.47 -7.69
CA ASP A 85 -15.96 4.80 -6.96
C ASP A 85 -15.84 5.28 -5.50
N LEU A 86 -16.95 5.82 -4.96
CA LEU A 86 -17.02 6.25 -3.57
C LEU A 86 -17.06 5.04 -2.62
N PRO A 87 -16.50 5.18 -1.40
CA PRO A 87 -16.61 4.16 -0.38
C PRO A 87 -18.07 3.81 -0.11
N GLN A 88 -18.37 2.51 0.00
CA GLN A 88 -19.68 2.05 0.44
C GLN A 88 -19.78 2.23 1.96
N ILE A 89 -20.79 2.98 2.41
CA ILE A 89 -20.99 3.30 3.83
C ILE A 89 -22.20 2.52 4.33
N PRO A 90 -22.02 1.46 5.14
CA PRO A 90 -23.13 0.75 5.74
C PRO A 90 -23.93 1.68 6.65
N LYS A 91 -25.22 1.35 6.86
CA LYS A 91 -26.05 2.07 7.84
C LYS A 91 -25.51 1.85 9.25
N ASP A 92 -25.73 2.84 10.12
CA ASP A 92 -25.47 2.76 11.57
C ASP A 92 -24.00 2.55 11.99
N VAL A 93 -23.04 2.92 11.14
CA VAL A 93 -21.60 2.86 11.44
C VAL A 93 -21.07 4.12 12.15
N PHE A 94 -21.86 5.19 12.19
CA PHE A 94 -21.56 6.43 12.90
C PHE A 94 -22.65 6.73 13.93
N GLY A 95 -22.27 7.16 15.14
CA GLY A 95 -23.19 7.47 16.24
C GLY A 95 -22.49 7.50 17.61
N PRO A 96 -23.23 7.59 18.72
CA PRO A 96 -22.64 7.50 20.06
C PRO A 96 -21.82 6.21 20.20
N GLN A 97 -20.53 6.36 20.54
CA GLN A 97 -19.56 5.25 20.65
C GLN A 97 -19.34 4.44 19.35
N LYS A 98 -19.86 4.89 18.21
CA LYS A 98 -19.69 4.25 16.91
C LYS A 98 -18.91 5.17 15.99
N TRP A 99 -17.73 4.72 15.61
CA TRP A 99 -16.85 5.44 14.69
C TRP A 99 -16.19 4.45 13.74
N ALA A 100 -16.13 4.82 12.47
CA ALA A 100 -15.43 4.05 11.45
C ALA A 100 -14.80 4.98 10.41
N GLY A 101 -13.77 4.49 9.75
CA GLY A 101 -13.30 5.00 8.47
C GLY A 101 -13.57 3.93 7.40
N MET A 102 -14.24 4.30 6.32
CA MET A 102 -14.47 3.43 5.16
C MET A 102 -13.66 3.94 3.99
N THR A 103 -13.18 3.04 3.13
CA THR A 103 -12.43 3.42 1.92
C THR A 103 -12.89 2.61 0.71
N ASN A 104 -12.55 3.09 -0.49
CA ASN A 104 -12.75 2.32 -1.71
C ASN A 104 -11.63 1.27 -1.87
N ASP A 105 -11.76 0.38 -2.83
CA ASP A 105 -10.77 -0.66 -3.15
C ASP A 105 -9.39 -0.10 -3.57
N HIS A 106 -9.34 1.15 -4.03
CA HIS A 106 -8.10 1.88 -4.33
C HIS A 106 -7.47 2.61 -3.14
N PHE A 107 -8.11 2.62 -1.96
CA PHE A 107 -7.64 3.26 -0.73
C PHE A 107 -7.42 4.79 -0.87
N THR A 108 -8.04 5.42 -1.87
CA THR A 108 -7.81 6.82 -2.26
C THR A 108 -9.01 7.73 -2.02
N ALA A 109 -10.19 7.15 -1.75
CA ALA A 109 -11.34 7.86 -1.22
C ALA A 109 -11.68 7.34 0.17
N TRP A 110 -11.93 8.24 1.13
CA TRP A 110 -12.18 7.90 2.52
C TRP A 110 -13.45 8.56 3.03
N ALA A 111 -14.28 7.79 3.72
CA ALA A 111 -15.52 8.26 4.30
C ALA A 111 -15.53 8.10 5.82
N GLY A 112 -16.10 9.08 6.50
CA GLY A 112 -16.30 9.06 7.95
C GLY A 112 -17.34 10.09 8.37
N PRO A 113 -17.48 10.36 9.68
CA PRO A 113 -18.40 11.40 10.17
C PRO A 113 -18.16 12.80 9.59
N TRP A 114 -16.97 13.05 9.03
CA TRP A 114 -16.58 14.29 8.38
C TRP A 114 -17.03 14.42 6.91
N GLY A 115 -17.60 13.39 6.30
CA GLY A 115 -17.94 13.36 4.88
C GLY A 115 -17.03 12.40 4.09
N VAL A 116 -16.78 12.73 2.82
CA VAL A 116 -15.84 11.99 1.96
C VAL A 116 -14.65 12.86 1.57
N THR A 117 -13.46 12.32 1.72
CA THR A 117 -12.19 12.94 1.37
C THR A 117 -11.49 12.13 0.30
N PHE A 118 -10.71 12.82 -0.53
CA PHE A 118 -9.95 12.21 -1.61
C PHE A 118 -8.46 12.50 -1.39
N SER A 119 -7.65 11.46 -1.45
CA SER A 119 -6.20 11.58 -1.40
C SER A 119 -5.71 12.46 -2.56
N ARG A 120 -4.87 13.44 -2.24
CA ARG A 120 -4.37 14.41 -3.22
C ARG A 120 -3.23 13.82 -4.05
N ASN A 121 -3.05 14.35 -5.24
CA ASN A 121 -1.85 14.15 -6.01
C ASN A 121 -0.68 14.87 -5.31
N ILE A 122 0.33 14.12 -4.87
CA ILE A 122 1.53 14.65 -4.20
C ILE A 122 2.79 14.45 -5.04
N THR A 123 2.63 14.19 -6.34
CA THR A 123 3.72 14.18 -7.32
C THR A 123 4.16 15.62 -7.66
N PRO A 124 5.31 15.84 -8.32
CA PRO A 124 5.78 17.17 -8.68
C PRO A 124 5.09 17.75 -9.91
N ASP A 125 3.94 17.20 -10.33
CA ASP A 125 3.12 17.85 -11.35
C ASP A 125 2.71 19.26 -10.91
N ARG A 126 2.97 20.25 -11.77
CA ARG A 126 2.77 21.67 -11.42
C ARG A 126 1.31 22.10 -11.41
N GLN A 127 0.45 21.44 -12.18
CA GLN A 127 -0.94 21.86 -12.35
C GLN A 127 -1.87 21.20 -11.35
N THR A 128 -1.63 19.92 -11.06
CA THR A 128 -2.54 19.06 -10.32
C THR A 128 -1.89 18.43 -9.09
N GLY A 129 -0.56 18.41 -9.02
CA GLY A 129 0.23 17.94 -7.88
C GLY A 129 0.75 19.07 -7.00
N ILE A 130 1.89 18.82 -6.34
CA ILE A 130 2.57 19.79 -5.46
C ILE A 130 3.74 20.50 -6.14
N GLY A 131 3.91 20.38 -7.46
CA GLY A 131 5.06 20.91 -8.20
C GLY A 131 5.24 22.43 -8.15
N ALA A 132 4.18 23.17 -7.78
CA ALA A 132 4.21 24.62 -7.59
C ALA A 132 4.51 25.05 -6.14
N TRP A 133 4.58 24.11 -5.19
CA TRP A 133 4.83 24.42 -3.79
C TRP A 133 6.31 24.64 -3.57
N THR A 134 6.66 25.65 -2.76
CA THR A 134 8.01 25.72 -2.19
C THR A 134 8.10 24.79 -0.99
N TYR A 135 9.32 24.53 -0.51
CA TYR A 135 9.49 23.77 0.72
C TYR A 135 8.82 24.46 1.91
N GLU A 136 8.86 25.79 1.99
CA GLU A 136 8.27 26.56 3.10
C GLU A 136 6.75 26.41 3.11
N MET A 137 6.13 26.38 1.92
CA MET A 137 4.71 26.05 1.79
C MET A 137 4.43 24.62 2.26
N PHE A 138 5.19 23.64 1.76
CA PHE A 138 5.05 22.24 2.17
C PHE A 138 5.21 22.06 3.68
N GLN A 139 6.25 22.66 4.26
CA GLN A 139 6.53 22.64 5.69
C GLN A 139 5.37 23.25 6.47
N THR A 140 4.87 24.42 6.06
CA THR A 140 3.73 25.06 6.72
C THR A 140 2.52 24.12 6.77
N VAL A 141 2.21 23.47 5.64
CA VAL A 141 1.08 22.54 5.55
C VAL A 141 1.30 21.31 6.41
N MET A 142 2.48 20.71 6.37
CA MET A 142 2.78 19.50 7.16
C MET A 142 2.86 19.78 8.66
N ARG A 143 3.33 20.95 9.08
CA ARG A 143 3.44 21.33 10.51
C ARG A 143 2.10 21.74 11.12
N THR A 144 1.22 22.35 10.34
CA THR A 144 -0.02 22.97 10.87
C THR A 144 -1.29 22.26 10.44
N GLY A 145 -1.22 21.40 9.42
CA GLY A 145 -2.40 20.83 8.78
C GLY A 145 -3.20 21.85 7.94
N LYS A 146 -2.68 23.06 7.69
CA LYS A 146 -3.40 24.14 7.00
C LYS A 146 -2.69 24.59 5.74
N TYR A 147 -3.46 24.86 4.68
CA TYR A 147 -2.94 25.41 3.44
C TYR A 147 -2.47 26.86 3.65
N PRO A 148 -1.42 27.32 2.95
CA PRO A 148 -0.86 28.67 3.15
C PRO A 148 -1.88 29.79 2.88
N THR A 149 -2.89 29.53 2.04
CA THR A 149 -3.95 30.49 1.70
C THR A 149 -5.13 30.50 2.69
N GLY A 150 -4.95 29.95 3.89
CA GLY A 150 -5.72 30.32 5.09
C GLY A 150 -6.97 29.51 5.42
N ASP A 151 -7.77 29.09 4.44
CA ASP A 151 -9.11 28.55 4.77
C ASP A 151 -9.25 27.03 4.61
N ARG A 152 -8.30 26.39 3.91
CA ARG A 152 -8.33 24.95 3.66
C ARG A 152 -7.45 24.20 4.65
N GLN A 153 -7.96 23.09 5.17
CA GLN A 153 -7.23 22.18 6.04
C GLN A 153 -6.96 20.86 5.33
N LEU A 154 -5.91 20.15 5.75
CA LEU A 154 -5.77 18.74 5.45
C LEU A 154 -6.90 17.99 6.15
N LEU A 155 -7.56 17.12 5.41
CA LEU A 155 -8.74 16.40 5.88
C LEU A 155 -8.36 14.98 6.29
N PRO A 156 -9.13 14.35 7.19
CA PRO A 156 -8.89 12.96 7.56
C PRO A 156 -8.94 12.02 6.34
N PRO A 157 -8.23 10.89 6.36
CA PRO A 157 -7.39 10.40 7.47
C PRO A 157 -5.92 10.87 7.39
N MET A 158 -5.59 11.91 6.63
CA MET A 158 -4.20 12.37 6.46
C MET A 158 -3.52 12.62 7.83
N PRO A 159 -2.46 11.87 8.19
CA PRO A 159 -1.86 11.90 9.52
C PRO A 159 -0.84 13.05 9.65
N TRP A 160 -1.25 14.27 9.31
CA TRP A 160 -0.35 15.44 9.29
C TRP A 160 0.32 15.68 10.65
N TYR A 161 -0.35 15.36 11.76
CA TYR A 161 0.20 15.49 13.11
C TYR A 161 1.39 14.56 13.36
N ASN A 162 1.47 13.40 12.70
CA ASN A 162 2.65 12.53 12.77
C ASN A 162 3.80 13.16 11.96
N VAL A 163 3.50 13.60 10.72
CA VAL A 163 4.49 14.25 9.84
C VAL A 163 5.01 15.56 10.48
N ALA A 164 4.16 16.27 11.22
CA ALA A 164 4.49 17.48 11.95
C ALA A 164 5.56 17.29 13.03
N THR A 165 5.87 16.06 13.43
CA THR A 165 6.92 15.75 14.41
C THR A 165 8.27 15.40 13.80
N LEU A 166 8.34 15.23 12.48
CA LEU A 166 9.60 14.91 11.81
C LEU A 166 10.66 16.00 12.07
N PRO A 167 11.93 15.63 12.34
CA PRO A 167 13.04 16.57 12.29
C PRO A 167 13.10 17.33 10.96
N GLU A 168 13.69 18.52 10.95
CA GLU A 168 13.69 19.39 9.77
C GLU A 168 14.37 18.74 8.55
N ASP A 169 15.50 18.06 8.76
CA ASP A 169 16.23 17.31 7.73
C ASP A 169 15.38 16.18 7.13
N GLN A 170 14.60 15.48 7.97
CA GLN A 170 13.70 14.40 7.53
C GLN A 170 12.49 14.95 6.77
N LEU A 171 11.89 16.05 7.23
CA LEU A 171 10.79 16.70 6.53
C LEU A 171 11.24 17.25 5.16
N ARG A 172 12.45 17.81 5.09
CA ARG A 172 13.07 18.21 3.84
C ARG A 172 13.36 17.02 2.94
N ALA A 173 13.93 15.93 3.47
CA ALA A 173 14.19 14.72 2.69
C ALA A 173 12.89 14.13 2.11
N LEU A 174 11.79 14.15 2.87
CA LEU A 174 10.46 13.76 2.38
C LEU A 174 10.03 14.64 1.19
N TYR A 175 10.10 15.96 1.34
CA TYR A 175 9.78 16.90 0.26
C TYR A 175 10.67 16.67 -0.97
N ASP A 176 11.98 16.63 -0.80
CA ASP A 176 12.94 16.47 -1.90
C ASP A 176 12.69 15.16 -2.66
N TYR A 177 12.37 14.07 -1.94
CA TYR A 177 11.98 12.81 -2.57
C TYR A 177 10.69 12.95 -3.38
N LEU A 178 9.63 13.54 -2.81
CA LEU A 178 8.37 13.79 -3.53
C LEU A 178 8.58 14.69 -4.76
N MET A 179 9.55 15.59 -4.72
CA MET A 179 9.88 16.45 -5.87
C MET A 179 10.77 15.76 -6.91
N SER A 180 11.35 14.60 -6.59
CA SER A 180 12.27 13.85 -7.46
C SER A 180 11.58 12.77 -8.31
N ILE A 181 10.38 12.33 -7.92
CA ILE A 181 9.64 11.27 -8.63
C ILE A 181 9.04 11.77 -9.95
N PRO A 182 8.66 10.87 -10.88
CA PRO A 182 7.95 11.25 -12.09
C PRO A 182 6.64 12.00 -11.78
N PRO A 183 6.35 13.13 -12.45
CA PRO A 183 5.08 13.82 -12.31
C PRO A 183 3.95 13.01 -12.93
N VAL A 184 2.79 13.01 -12.28
CA VAL A 184 1.55 12.46 -12.84
C VAL A 184 0.51 13.55 -12.86
N GLN A 185 -0.07 13.84 -14.02
CA GLN A 185 -1.15 14.80 -14.13
C GLN A 185 -2.46 14.13 -13.71
N ASN A 186 -3.00 14.51 -12.56
CA ASN A 186 -4.27 14.02 -12.04
C ASN A 186 -4.98 15.06 -11.17
N ALA A 187 -6.08 15.60 -11.68
CA ALA A 187 -6.90 16.59 -10.98
C ALA A 187 -7.90 15.89 -10.03
N VAL A 188 -7.57 15.89 -8.73
CA VAL A 188 -8.42 15.28 -7.71
C VAL A 188 -9.62 16.19 -7.35
N PRO A 189 -10.87 15.68 -7.29
CA PRO A 189 -12.06 16.47 -6.98
C PRO A 189 -12.07 17.08 -5.58
N ASN A 190 -13.02 17.98 -5.32
CA ASN A 190 -13.26 18.51 -3.98
C ASN A 190 -13.91 17.46 -3.07
N PRO A 191 -13.62 17.48 -1.76
CA PRO A 191 -14.26 16.58 -0.80
C PRO A 191 -15.78 16.81 -0.76
N LEU A 192 -16.51 15.80 -0.30
CA LEU A 192 -17.95 15.88 -0.07
C LEU A 192 -18.23 16.12 1.41
N THR A 193 -19.10 17.08 1.71
CA THR A 193 -19.63 17.25 3.07
C THR A 193 -20.44 16.02 3.50
N PRO A 194 -20.71 15.82 4.81
CA PRO A 194 -21.60 14.74 5.25
C PRO A 194 -22.94 14.73 4.52
N GLN A 195 -23.56 15.91 4.34
CA GLN A 195 -24.81 16.05 3.61
C GLN A 195 -24.68 15.60 2.14
N GLN A 196 -23.63 16.02 1.43
CA GLN A 196 -23.39 15.62 0.04
C GLN A 196 -23.11 14.12 -0.12
N ALA A 197 -22.55 13.50 0.93
CA ALA A 197 -22.25 12.09 1.01
C ALA A 197 -23.43 11.24 1.52
N GLY A 198 -24.57 11.84 1.88
CA GLY A 198 -25.69 11.12 2.49
C GLY A 198 -25.41 10.60 3.90
N ILE A 199 -24.38 11.13 4.57
CA ILE A 199 -23.99 10.79 5.93
C ILE A 199 -24.77 11.70 6.89
N THR A 200 -25.53 11.10 7.80
CA THR A 200 -26.22 11.83 8.87
C THR A 200 -25.32 11.86 10.12
N PRO A 201 -24.84 13.03 10.57
CA PRO A 201 -24.05 13.11 11.80
C PRO A 201 -24.93 12.77 13.02
N GLY A 202 -24.50 11.81 13.84
CA GLY A 202 -24.92 11.66 15.25
C GLY A 202 -26.42 11.49 15.53
N ARG A 203 -27.05 10.42 15.04
CA ARG A 203 -28.16 9.81 15.79
C ARG A 203 -27.63 8.71 16.71
#